data_AF-A0A9W6DIR0-F1
#
_entry.id   AF-A0A9W6DIR0-F1
#
_cell.length_a   1.000
_cell.length_b   1.000
_cell.length_c   1.000
_cell.angle_alpha   90.00
_cell.angle_beta   90.00
_cell.angle_gamma   90.00
#
_symmetry.space_group_name_H-M   'P 1'
#
loop_
_entity.id
_entity.type
_entity.pdbx_description
1 polymer ?
#
loop_
_entity_poly.entity_id
_entity_poly.type
_entity_poly.pdbx_seq_one_letter_code
_entity_poly.pdbx_strand_id
1 'polypeptide(L)'
;MYREFANSLIVIKSVIKNIVNGGKNLELSSNNKKEVNDRKTNIINIIACTFIIVLPVIYTDIFRILPLLSALTITYIVIEKQYTTNYIIKNRFSNLMLFTASTFIIYIIYYMIGVGKWTNGLVINKEIILMPTYTMIFVYLLPIGWFLKQDREGLKRAFSLNKETLKYIIILLVVYLFHSLSRISVYMTKYSDITTNNAIHMIIQAFFVAALAEELFFRGYLYNVLKRITNVRKSQIITTIIFTFSHFNLLFKAIDNGFTFNIFCNYVAIIMLGIVTVHLYEKSRSLLPCIILHGLNNEGLKYLIILIINVA
;
A
#
# COMPACT_ATOMS: atom_id res chain seq x y z
N MET A 1 15.13 0.64 22.58
CA MET A 1 14.16 1.09 21.55
C MET A 1 14.67 2.21 20.62
N TYR A 2 14.80 3.49 21.03
CA TYR A 2 15.26 4.60 20.13
C TYR A 2 16.71 4.44 19.63
N ARG A 3 17.61 3.99 20.52
CA ARG A 3 19.01 3.70 20.19
C ARG A 3 19.13 2.51 19.25
N GLU A 4 18.26 1.52 19.38
CA GLU A 4 18.27 0.31 18.57
C GLU A 4 17.71 0.54 17.17
N PHE A 5 16.68 1.38 17.03
CA PHE A 5 16.14 1.75 15.72
C PHE A 5 17.07 2.70 14.94
N ALA A 6 17.76 3.61 15.64
CA ALA A 6 18.79 4.44 15.02
C ALA A 6 20.04 3.62 14.65
N ASN A 7 20.44 2.68 15.51
CA ASN A 7 21.53 1.75 15.23
C ASN A 7 21.19 0.81 14.06
N SER A 8 19.96 0.32 13.96
CA SER A 8 19.55 -0.51 12.82
C SER A 8 19.55 0.27 11.51
N LEU A 9 19.16 1.55 11.49
CA LEU A 9 19.29 2.41 10.31
C LEU A 9 20.75 2.73 9.91
N ILE A 10 21.65 2.90 10.89
CA ILE A 10 23.10 3.10 10.65
C ILE A 10 23.72 1.80 10.11
N VAL A 11 23.34 0.65 10.66
CA VAL A 11 23.75 -0.68 10.19
C VAL A 11 23.22 -0.95 8.78
N ILE A 12 21.97 -0.62 8.47
CA ILE A 12 21.41 -0.71 7.12
C ILE A 12 22.21 0.16 6.13
N LYS A 13 22.58 1.39 6.52
CA LYS A 13 23.42 2.27 5.68
C LYS A 13 24.83 1.71 5.46
N SER A 14 25.44 1.13 6.49
CA SER A 14 26.76 0.49 6.44
C SER A 14 26.75 -0.76 5.56
N VAL A 15 25.71 -1.58 5.68
CA VAL A 15 25.52 -2.82 4.91
C VAL A 15 25.28 -2.51 3.44
N ILE A 16 24.44 -1.52 3.12
CA ILE A 16 24.22 -1.08 1.74
C ILE A 16 25.52 -0.50 1.15
N LYS A 17 26.29 0.28 1.92
CA LYS A 17 27.59 0.82 1.48
C LYS A 17 28.61 -0.28 1.20
N ASN A 18 28.65 -1.35 2.01
CA ASN A 18 29.55 -2.49 1.81
C ASN A 18 29.13 -3.41 0.65
N ILE A 19 27.82 -3.54 0.40
CA ILE A 19 27.28 -4.29 -0.75
C ILE A 19 27.56 -3.52 -2.06
N VAL A 20 27.43 -2.20 -2.05
CA VAL A 20 27.65 -1.34 -3.24
C VAL A 20 29.13 -1.21 -3.57
N ASN A 21 30.03 -1.23 -2.58
CA ASN A 21 31.46 -1.02 -2.80
C ASN A 21 32.27 -2.29 -3.07
N GLY A 22 31.61 -3.42 -3.41
CA GLY A 22 32.22 -4.59 -4.03
C GLY A 22 33.65 -4.91 -3.57
N GLY A 23 33.75 -5.67 -2.47
CA GLY A 23 34.96 -6.31 -1.95
C GLY A 23 36.26 -6.10 -2.73
N LYS A 24 36.98 -5.04 -2.38
CA LYS A 24 38.43 -4.93 -2.60
C LYS A 24 39.08 -4.34 -1.36
N ASN A 25 39.55 -5.22 -0.48
CA ASN A 25 40.98 -5.38 -0.20
C ASN A 25 41.21 -6.55 0.76
N LEU A 26 42.14 -7.41 0.37
CA LEU A 26 42.75 -8.46 1.17
C LEU A 26 43.54 -7.84 2.31
N GLU A 27 43.39 -8.39 3.52
CA GLU A 27 44.54 -8.94 4.26
C GLU A 27 44.05 -9.88 5.37
N LEU A 28 44.73 -11.03 5.46
CA LEU A 28 44.42 -12.16 6.32
C LEU A 28 45.01 -11.96 7.72
N SER A 29 44.16 -11.89 8.74
CA SER A 29 44.22 -12.76 9.94
C SER A 29 43.07 -12.39 10.89
N SER A 30 42.47 -13.38 11.55
CA SER A 30 41.21 -13.32 12.35
C SER A 30 39.86 -13.42 11.60
N ASN A 31 39.87 -13.52 10.26
CA ASN A 31 38.69 -13.35 9.40
C ASN A 31 37.53 -14.35 9.55
N ASN A 32 37.74 -15.59 10.00
CA ASN A 32 36.64 -16.57 10.02
C ASN A 32 35.58 -16.32 11.11
N LYS A 33 35.90 -15.63 12.22
CA LYS A 33 34.88 -15.27 13.24
C LYS A 33 34.14 -14.00 12.87
N LYS A 34 34.80 -13.04 12.22
CA LYS A 34 34.20 -11.74 11.84
C LYS A 34 33.27 -11.88 10.64
N GLU A 35 33.66 -12.68 9.65
CA GLU A 35 32.85 -12.95 8.45
C GLU A 35 31.60 -13.80 8.75
N VAL A 36 31.70 -14.73 9.72
CA VAL A 36 30.55 -15.49 10.22
C VAL A 36 29.62 -14.61 11.06
N ASN A 37 30.16 -13.68 11.86
CA ASN A 37 29.34 -12.70 12.59
C ASN A 37 28.67 -11.70 11.65
N ASP A 38 29.35 -11.20 10.62
CA ASP A 38 28.76 -10.30 9.63
C ASP A 38 27.68 -10.99 8.78
N ARG A 39 27.86 -12.28 8.43
CA ARG A 39 26.79 -13.08 7.80
C ARG A 39 25.61 -13.33 8.73
N LYS A 40 25.83 -13.70 9.99
CA LYS A 40 24.74 -13.89 10.97
C LYS A 40 23.98 -12.60 11.23
N THR A 41 24.68 -11.47 11.35
CA THR A 41 24.07 -10.15 11.55
C THR A 41 23.28 -9.70 10.31
N ASN A 42 23.77 -10.01 9.10
CA ASN A 42 23.01 -9.81 7.86
C ASN A 42 21.74 -10.67 7.79
N ILE A 43 21.80 -11.94 8.19
CA ILE A 43 20.63 -12.82 8.19
C ILE A 43 19.60 -12.35 9.23
N ILE A 44 20.02 -11.97 10.43
CA ILE A 44 19.12 -11.44 11.47
C ILE A 44 18.48 -10.12 11.02
N ASN A 45 19.23 -9.24 10.36
CA ASN A 45 18.67 -8.00 9.82
C ASN A 45 17.74 -8.22 8.63
N ILE A 46 18.04 -9.19 7.77
CA ILE A 46 17.13 -9.61 6.69
C ILE A 46 15.86 -10.20 7.31
N ILE A 47 15.98 -11.11 8.28
CA ILE A 47 14.83 -11.69 8.98
C ILE A 47 14.03 -10.61 9.69
N ALA A 48 14.66 -9.65 10.39
CA ALA A 48 13.97 -8.57 11.07
C ALA A 48 13.30 -7.59 10.10
N CYS A 49 13.94 -7.23 8.99
CA CYS A 49 13.31 -6.46 7.92
C CYS A 49 12.16 -7.25 7.29
N THR A 50 12.34 -8.53 6.99
CA THR A 50 11.29 -9.42 6.52
C THR A 50 10.17 -9.53 7.54
N PHE A 51 10.44 -9.58 8.84
CA PHE A 51 9.40 -9.60 9.88
C PHE A 51 8.66 -8.27 9.94
N ILE A 52 9.37 -7.15 9.93
CA ILE A 52 8.78 -5.79 9.93
C ILE A 52 8.02 -5.52 8.62
N ILE A 53 8.35 -6.18 7.52
CA ILE A 53 7.73 -6.00 6.21
C ILE A 53 6.59 -6.99 5.96
N VAL A 54 6.78 -8.26 6.32
CA VAL A 54 5.85 -9.38 6.04
C VAL A 54 4.83 -9.53 7.16
N LEU A 55 5.19 -9.29 8.42
CA LEU A 55 4.23 -9.39 9.53
C LEU A 55 3.08 -8.40 9.35
N PRO A 56 3.31 -7.13 8.98
CA PRO A 56 2.19 -6.24 8.75
C PRO A 56 1.33 -6.67 7.56
N VAL A 57 1.93 -7.24 6.50
CA VAL A 57 1.21 -7.81 5.34
C VAL A 57 0.38 -9.05 5.71
N ILE A 58 0.80 -9.85 6.68
CA ILE A 58 -0.01 -10.94 7.22
C ILE A 58 -1.22 -10.37 7.97
N TYR A 59 -1.06 -9.20 8.58
CA TYR A 59 -2.06 -8.55 9.41
C TYR A 59 -2.95 -7.54 8.65
N THR A 60 -2.63 -7.19 7.39
CA THR A 60 -3.33 -6.13 6.63
C THR A 60 -4.81 -6.43 6.45
N ASP A 61 -5.14 -7.68 6.16
CA ASP A 61 -6.50 -8.10 5.78
C ASP A 61 -7.34 -8.50 7.01
N ILE A 62 -6.70 -9.11 8.02
CA ILE A 62 -7.38 -9.63 9.22
C ILE A 62 -7.65 -8.52 10.24
N PHE A 63 -6.68 -7.61 10.46
CA PHE A 63 -6.76 -6.58 11.49
C PHE A 63 -6.99 -5.18 10.94
N ARG A 64 -7.21 -5.06 9.63
CA ARG A 64 -7.45 -3.80 8.91
C ARG A 64 -6.33 -2.76 9.06
N ILE A 65 -5.11 -3.14 9.44
CA ILE A 65 -4.00 -2.20 9.71
C ILE A 65 -3.36 -1.60 8.46
N LEU A 66 -3.84 -1.95 7.27
CA LEU A 66 -3.25 -1.55 6.00
C LEU A 66 -3.15 -0.03 5.83
N PRO A 67 -4.18 0.79 6.14
CA PRO A 67 -4.07 2.25 6.04
C PRO A 67 -3.01 2.85 6.97
N LEU A 68 -2.76 2.23 8.14
CA LEU A 68 -1.64 2.61 9.00
C LEU A 68 -0.31 2.39 8.27
N LEU A 69 -0.10 1.21 7.67
CA LEU A 69 1.11 0.91 6.90
C LEU A 69 1.27 1.82 5.69
N SER A 70 0.18 2.16 5.02
CA SER A 70 0.18 3.09 3.89
C SER A 70 0.57 4.50 4.33
N ALA A 71 0.07 4.99 5.47
CA ALA A 71 0.49 6.27 6.03
C ALA A 71 1.97 6.28 6.44
N LEU A 72 2.44 5.18 7.07
CA LEU A 72 3.86 4.99 7.39
C LEU A 72 4.71 5.01 6.11
N THR A 73 4.21 4.37 5.05
CA THR A 73 4.85 4.28 3.74
C THR A 73 4.96 5.63 3.05
N ILE A 74 3.90 6.45 3.00
CA ILE A 74 3.99 7.81 2.43
C ILE A 74 5.14 8.56 3.11
N THR A 75 5.30 8.37 4.43
CA THR A 75 6.36 9.04 5.17
C THR A 75 7.75 8.49 4.86
N TYR A 76 7.88 7.18 4.73
CA TYR A 76 9.11 6.55 4.26
C TYR A 76 9.53 7.04 2.87
N ILE A 77 8.62 7.04 1.89
CA ILE A 77 8.88 7.43 0.49
C ILE A 77 9.52 8.82 0.42
N VAL A 78 9.07 9.74 1.28
CA VAL A 78 9.56 11.11 1.28
C VAL A 78 10.87 11.25 2.03
N ILE A 79 11.03 10.61 3.19
CA ILE A 79 12.30 10.60 3.92
C ILE A 79 13.41 10.02 3.04
N GLU A 80 13.13 8.93 2.33
CA GLU A 80 14.09 8.25 1.47
C GLU A 80 14.55 9.13 0.29
N LYS A 81 13.66 9.91 -0.32
CA LYS A 81 14.01 10.85 -1.39
C LYS A 81 14.78 12.07 -0.90
N GLN A 82 14.50 12.56 0.31
CA GLN A 82 15.24 13.66 0.93
C GLN A 82 16.70 13.30 1.27
N TYR A 83 17.06 12.01 1.32
CA TYR A 83 18.46 11.58 1.48
C TYR A 83 19.26 11.54 0.17
N THR A 84 18.59 11.58 -0.99
CA THR A 84 19.27 11.54 -2.32
C THR A 84 19.56 12.92 -2.90
N THR A 85 18.81 13.95 -2.49
CA THR A 85 19.13 15.35 -2.74
C THR A 85 19.77 15.90 -1.47
N ASN A 86 20.82 16.73 -1.55
CA ASN A 86 21.48 17.38 -0.40
C ASN A 86 20.57 18.41 0.31
N TYR A 87 19.25 18.17 0.36
CA TYR A 87 18.29 18.99 1.06
C TYR A 87 18.51 18.83 2.55
N ILE A 88 19.23 19.80 3.11
CA ILE A 88 19.59 19.88 4.51
C ILE A 88 18.34 19.66 5.34
N ILE A 89 18.46 18.70 6.26
CA ILE A 89 17.48 18.25 7.23
C ILE A 89 17.14 19.41 8.18
N LYS A 90 16.39 20.41 7.73
CA LYS A 90 16.06 21.59 8.53
C LYS A 90 14.97 21.29 9.59
N ASN A 91 14.39 20.08 9.60
CA ASN A 91 13.27 19.78 10.50
C ASN A 91 13.09 18.30 10.89
N ARG A 92 14.19 17.54 11.09
CA ARG A 92 14.13 16.09 11.41
C ARG A 92 13.19 15.76 12.57
N PHE A 93 13.24 16.58 13.62
CA PHE A 93 12.47 16.38 14.83
C PHE A 93 10.98 16.66 14.61
N SER A 94 10.64 17.74 13.91
CA SER A 94 9.25 18.05 13.54
C SER A 94 8.64 16.96 12.65
N ASN A 95 9.42 16.43 11.71
CA ASN A 95 9.01 15.31 10.85
C ASN A 95 8.71 14.04 11.65
N LEU A 96 9.57 13.73 12.62
CA LEU A 96 9.39 12.55 13.48
C LEU A 96 8.20 12.72 14.43
N MET A 97 8.05 13.88 15.05
CA MET A 97 6.90 14.21 15.91
C MET A 97 5.59 14.08 15.16
N LEU A 98 5.49 14.64 13.95
CA LEU A 98 4.28 14.54 13.13
C LEU A 98 3.99 13.09 12.73
N PHE A 99 5.02 12.33 12.38
CA PHE A 99 4.89 10.91 12.07
C PHE A 99 4.39 10.10 13.26
N THR A 100 4.99 10.30 14.43
CA THR A 100 4.55 9.64 15.68
C THR A 100 3.13 10.03 16.04
N ALA A 101 2.78 11.32 15.96
CA ALA A 101 1.42 11.80 16.22
C ALA A 101 0.41 11.23 15.23
N SER A 102 0.72 11.21 13.93
CA SER A 102 -0.14 10.63 12.90
C SER A 102 -0.33 9.13 13.13
N THR A 103 0.75 8.39 13.38
CA THR A 103 0.72 6.95 13.71
C THR A 103 -0.15 6.67 14.93
N PHE A 104 -0.02 7.49 15.98
CA PHE A 104 -0.80 7.37 17.20
C PHE A 104 -2.29 7.66 16.98
N ILE A 105 -2.62 8.73 16.24
CA ILE A 105 -4.01 9.06 15.88
C ILE A 105 -4.62 7.92 15.06
N ILE A 106 -3.90 7.42 14.06
CA ILE A 106 -4.37 6.30 13.22
C ILE A 106 -4.58 5.06 14.09
N TYR A 107 -3.64 4.73 14.97
CA TYR A 107 -3.78 3.60 15.90
C TYR A 107 -5.02 3.75 16.79
N ILE A 108 -5.29 4.93 17.34
CA ILE A 108 -6.49 5.19 18.14
C ILE A 108 -7.76 4.97 17.31
N ILE A 109 -7.85 5.56 16.11
CA ILE A 109 -9.02 5.39 15.22
C ILE A 109 -9.25 3.90 14.95
N TYR A 110 -8.19 3.16 14.64
CA TYR A 110 -8.27 1.73 14.36
C TYR A 110 -8.63 0.89 15.59
N TYR A 111 -8.04 1.20 16.73
CA TYR A 111 -8.36 0.56 18.00
C TYR A 111 -9.84 0.75 18.34
N MET A 112 -10.35 1.98 18.20
CA MET A 112 -11.77 2.30 18.41
C MET A 112 -12.66 1.44 17.51
N ILE A 113 -12.40 1.41 16.19
CA ILE A 113 -13.13 0.56 15.24
C ILE A 113 -13.05 -0.92 15.63
N GLY A 114 -11.88 -1.39 16.05
CA GLY A 114 -11.62 -2.78 16.44
C GLY A 114 -12.38 -3.22 17.70
N VAL A 115 -12.53 -2.34 18.69
CA VAL A 115 -13.31 -2.62 19.92
C VAL A 115 -14.81 -2.43 19.73
N GLY A 116 -15.29 -2.31 18.49
CA GLY A 116 -16.71 -2.13 18.21
C GLY A 116 -17.20 -0.69 18.34
N LYS A 117 -16.32 0.26 18.72
CA LYS A 117 -16.67 1.68 18.79
C LYS A 117 -16.49 2.31 17.41
N TRP A 118 -17.48 3.06 16.93
CA TRP A 118 -17.48 3.61 15.56
C TRP A 118 -17.48 2.56 14.45
N THR A 119 -17.95 1.33 14.69
CA THR A 119 -18.22 0.35 13.61
C THR A 119 -19.29 0.83 12.65
N ASN A 120 -20.26 1.61 13.14
CA ASN A 120 -21.29 2.28 12.36
C ASN A 120 -20.85 3.67 11.85
N GLY A 121 -19.59 4.04 12.07
CA GLY A 121 -19.07 5.38 11.84
C GLY A 121 -19.15 6.29 13.07
N LEU A 122 -18.78 7.56 12.88
CA LEU A 122 -18.96 8.63 13.85
C LEU A 122 -20.45 8.95 13.95
N VAL A 123 -21.08 8.52 15.04
CA VAL A 123 -22.49 8.80 15.33
C VAL A 123 -22.54 9.94 16.34
N ILE A 124 -23.06 11.11 15.93
CA ILE A 124 -23.37 12.22 16.85
C ILE A 124 -24.88 12.42 16.79
N ASN A 125 -25.54 12.55 17.94
CA ASN A 125 -26.99 12.72 18.04
C ASN A 125 -27.83 11.62 17.35
N LYS A 126 -27.36 10.36 17.38
CA LYS A 126 -28.01 9.17 16.78
C LYS A 126 -28.04 9.15 15.24
N GLU A 127 -27.39 10.10 14.57
CA GLU A 127 -27.21 10.09 13.12
C GLU A 127 -25.77 9.69 12.76
N ILE A 128 -25.60 8.86 11.73
CA ILE A 128 -24.27 8.54 11.20
C ILE A 128 -23.76 9.77 10.44
N ILE A 129 -22.79 10.47 11.02
CA ILE A 129 -22.18 11.67 10.43
C ILE A 129 -21.02 11.30 9.52
N LEU A 130 -20.25 10.24 9.87
CA LEU A 130 -19.07 9.88 9.12
C LEU A 130 -18.83 8.37 9.14
N MET A 131 -18.96 7.70 8.00
CA MET A 131 -18.68 6.26 7.91
C MET A 131 -17.20 5.94 8.29
N PRO A 132 -16.89 4.74 8.80
CA PRO A 132 -15.51 4.37 9.18
C PRO A 132 -14.53 4.48 8.00
N THR A 133 -14.99 4.16 6.78
CA THR A 133 -14.27 4.39 5.51
C THR A 133 -13.83 5.84 5.34
N TYR A 134 -14.61 6.81 5.78
CA TYR A 134 -14.28 8.23 5.67
C TYR A 134 -13.26 8.65 6.72
N THR A 135 -13.24 8.00 7.90
CA THR A 135 -12.18 8.21 8.88
C THR A 135 -10.80 7.84 8.32
N MET A 136 -10.74 6.89 7.38
CA MET A 136 -9.50 6.52 6.69
C MET A 136 -8.98 7.62 5.75
N ILE A 137 -9.84 8.53 5.28
CA ILE A 137 -9.37 9.68 4.47
C ILE A 137 -8.46 10.58 5.31
N PHE A 138 -8.79 10.78 6.60
CA PHE A 138 -7.96 11.59 7.52
C PHE A 138 -6.57 10.99 7.73
N VAL A 139 -6.44 9.66 7.67
CA VAL A 139 -5.17 8.94 7.74
C VAL A 139 -4.22 9.39 6.62
N TYR A 140 -4.75 9.73 5.45
CA TYR A 140 -3.98 10.19 4.30
C TYR A 140 -3.85 11.72 4.23
N LEU A 141 -4.88 12.47 4.62
CA LEU A 141 -4.90 13.93 4.52
C LEU A 141 -3.79 14.60 5.32
N LEU A 142 -3.52 14.12 6.54
CA LEU A 142 -2.47 14.70 7.39
C LEU A 142 -1.07 14.53 6.77
N PRO A 143 -0.62 13.32 6.40
CA PRO A 143 0.63 13.13 5.66
C PRO A 143 0.67 13.93 4.36
N ILE A 144 -0.38 13.86 3.52
CA ILE A 144 -0.42 14.53 2.22
C ILE A 144 -0.32 16.06 2.38
N GLY A 145 -1.12 16.65 3.27
CA GLY A 145 -1.13 18.09 3.54
C GLY A 145 0.23 18.58 4.06
N TRP A 146 0.85 17.79 4.92
CA TRP A 146 2.21 18.06 5.37
C TRP A 146 3.24 17.96 4.24
N PHE A 147 3.12 16.97 3.35
CA PHE A 147 4.01 16.83 2.19
C PHE A 147 3.86 17.94 1.17
N LEU A 148 2.64 18.42 0.95
CA LEU A 148 2.40 19.58 0.09
C LEU A 148 3.19 20.81 0.56
N LYS A 149 3.45 20.93 1.86
CA LYS A 149 4.27 22.00 2.44
C LYS A 149 5.78 21.77 2.27
N GLN A 150 6.25 20.52 2.18
CA GLN A 150 7.68 20.19 2.11
C GLN A 150 8.20 19.97 0.69
N ASP A 151 7.50 19.15 -0.13
CA ASP A 151 7.93 18.76 -1.47
C ASP A 151 6.73 18.55 -2.39
N ARG A 152 6.08 19.68 -2.75
CA ARG A 152 4.92 19.69 -3.65
C ARG A 152 5.23 19.03 -4.99
N GLU A 153 6.43 19.23 -5.53
CA GLU A 153 6.82 18.69 -6.83
C GLU A 153 7.08 17.18 -6.78
N GLY A 154 7.65 16.68 -5.67
CA GLY A 154 7.76 15.24 -5.42
C GLY A 154 6.40 14.55 -5.36
N LEU A 155 5.43 15.16 -4.67
CA LEU A 155 4.07 14.65 -4.62
C LEU A 155 3.41 14.66 -6.00
N LYS A 156 3.51 15.77 -6.76
CA LYS A 156 2.99 15.85 -8.13
C LYS A 156 3.58 14.76 -9.02
N ARG A 157 4.89 14.52 -8.96
CA ARG A 157 5.53 13.45 -9.74
C ARG A 157 5.00 12.07 -9.34
N ALA A 158 4.91 11.80 -8.03
CA ALA A 158 4.41 10.53 -7.50
C ALA A 158 2.94 10.27 -7.82
N PHE A 159 2.15 11.32 -8.05
CA PHE A 159 0.74 11.27 -8.40
C PHE A 159 0.45 12.00 -9.71
N SER A 160 1.21 11.67 -10.76
CA SER A 160 1.02 12.22 -12.10
C SER A 160 0.40 11.21 -13.07
N LEU A 161 -0.34 11.70 -14.05
CA LEU A 161 -0.76 10.93 -15.21
C LEU A 161 -0.01 11.44 -16.42
N ASN A 162 0.62 10.54 -17.17
CA ASN A 162 1.23 10.86 -18.45
C ASN A 162 0.39 10.29 -19.60
N LYS A 163 0.51 10.86 -20.80
CA LYS A 163 -0.32 10.48 -21.97
C LYS A 163 -0.21 8.99 -22.31
N GLU A 164 0.98 8.41 -22.16
CA GLU A 164 1.22 6.99 -22.43
C GLU A 164 0.45 6.09 -21.45
N THR A 165 0.54 6.37 -20.14
CA THR A 165 -0.19 5.63 -19.10
C THR A 165 -1.69 5.81 -19.21
N LEU A 166 -2.14 7.00 -19.61
CA LEU A 166 -3.55 7.28 -19.84
C LEU A 166 -4.14 6.41 -20.94
N LYS A 167 -3.41 6.15 -22.03
CA LYS A 167 -3.85 5.23 -23.09
C LYS A 167 -4.14 3.83 -22.54
N TYR A 168 -3.23 3.27 -21.73
CA TYR A 168 -3.45 1.96 -21.12
C TYR A 168 -4.64 1.95 -20.17
N ILE A 169 -4.78 3.01 -19.35
CA ILE A 169 -5.92 3.15 -18.44
C ILE A 169 -7.23 3.20 -19.24
N ILE A 170 -7.30 3.94 -20.35
CA ILE A 170 -8.50 4.01 -21.19
C ILE A 170 -8.85 2.65 -21.78
N ILE A 171 -7.86 1.92 -22.31
CA ILE A 171 -8.09 0.57 -22.86
C ILE A 171 -8.63 -0.36 -21.77
N LEU A 172 -8.02 -0.34 -20.59
CA LEU A 172 -8.46 -1.16 -19.45
C LEU A 172 -9.83 -0.71 -18.93
N LEU A 173 -10.12 0.60 -18.92
CA LEU A 173 -11.41 1.16 -18.53
C LEU A 173 -12.53 0.62 -19.40
N VAL A 174 -12.32 0.49 -20.72
CA VAL A 174 -13.32 -0.12 -21.63
C VAL A 174 -13.59 -1.56 -21.22
N VAL A 175 -12.56 -2.35 -20.93
CA VAL A 175 -12.73 -3.75 -20.47
C VAL A 175 -13.51 -3.80 -19.14
N TYR A 176 -13.14 -2.96 -18.17
CA TYR A 176 -13.84 -2.89 -16.89
C TYR A 176 -15.25 -2.34 -17.02
N LEU A 177 -15.54 -1.49 -18.00
CA LEU A 177 -16.88 -0.98 -18.28
C LEU A 177 -17.80 -2.12 -18.70
N PHE A 178 -17.37 -2.94 -19.68
CA PHE A 178 -18.14 -4.12 -20.09
C PHE A 178 -18.33 -5.12 -18.94
N HIS A 179 -17.27 -5.40 -18.18
CA HIS A 179 -17.36 -6.25 -16.99
C HIS A 179 -18.30 -5.67 -15.93
N SER A 180 -18.29 -4.36 -15.71
CA SER A 180 -19.17 -3.72 -14.74
C SER A 180 -20.63 -3.78 -15.18
N LEU A 181 -20.92 -3.46 -16.45
CA LEU A 181 -22.27 -3.50 -17.01
C LEU A 181 -22.88 -4.90 -16.95
N SER A 182 -22.12 -5.94 -17.28
CA SER A 182 -22.61 -7.32 -17.21
C SER A 182 -22.92 -7.78 -15.78
N ARG A 183 -22.31 -7.16 -14.77
CA ARG A 183 -22.47 -7.47 -13.35
C ARG A 183 -23.58 -6.66 -12.69
N ILE A 184 -23.93 -5.48 -13.21
CA ILE A 184 -24.94 -4.59 -12.60
C ILE A 184 -26.31 -5.28 -12.54
N SER A 185 -26.77 -5.89 -13.62
CA SER A 185 -28.07 -6.57 -13.65
C SER A 185 -28.17 -7.66 -12.59
N VAL A 186 -27.18 -8.55 -12.54
CA VAL A 186 -27.07 -9.62 -11.53
C VAL A 186 -27.00 -9.04 -10.11
N TYR A 187 -26.27 -7.95 -9.93
CA TYR A 187 -26.10 -7.31 -8.64
C TYR A 187 -27.41 -6.65 -8.16
N MET A 188 -28.14 -5.95 -9.03
CA MET A 188 -29.44 -5.33 -8.71
C MET A 188 -30.53 -6.37 -8.42
N THR A 189 -30.53 -7.52 -9.11
CA THR A 189 -31.47 -8.62 -8.78
C THR A 189 -31.20 -9.19 -7.39
N LYS A 190 -29.93 -9.24 -6.97
CA LYS A 190 -29.54 -9.79 -5.67
C LYS A 190 -29.72 -8.81 -4.51
N TYR A 191 -29.46 -7.54 -4.75
CA TYR A 191 -29.55 -6.47 -3.77
C TYR A 191 -30.64 -5.51 -4.25
N SER A 192 -31.86 -5.73 -3.74
CA SER A 192 -33.10 -5.11 -4.20
C SER A 192 -33.07 -3.58 -4.25
N ASP A 193 -32.28 -2.93 -3.38
CA ASP A 193 -32.03 -1.49 -3.43
C ASP A 193 -30.63 -1.17 -2.93
N ILE A 194 -29.86 -0.44 -3.75
CA ILE A 194 -28.59 0.17 -3.32
C ILE A 194 -28.85 1.65 -3.20
N THR A 195 -28.76 2.18 -1.99
CA THR A 195 -28.87 3.62 -1.79
C THR A 195 -27.66 4.35 -2.38
N THR A 196 -27.85 5.61 -2.78
CA THR A 196 -26.78 6.55 -3.17
C THR A 196 -25.63 6.55 -2.15
N ASN A 197 -25.95 6.53 -0.86
CA ASN A 197 -24.97 6.50 0.22
C ASN A 197 -24.11 5.23 0.22
N ASN A 198 -24.72 4.07 -0.04
CA ASN A 198 -23.99 2.80 -0.15
C ASN A 198 -23.07 2.81 -1.38
N ALA A 199 -23.54 3.33 -2.53
CA ALA A 199 -22.69 3.46 -3.72
C ALA A 199 -21.47 4.35 -3.46
N ILE A 200 -21.66 5.53 -2.84
CA ILE A 200 -20.56 6.44 -2.46
C ILE A 200 -19.58 5.74 -1.51
N HIS A 201 -20.10 5.03 -0.50
CA HIS A 201 -19.29 4.27 0.44
C HIS A 201 -18.40 3.24 -0.27
N MET A 202 -18.95 2.47 -1.21
CA MET A 202 -18.22 1.43 -1.93
C MET A 202 -17.18 2.02 -2.90
N ILE A 203 -17.46 3.17 -3.53
CA ILE A 203 -16.47 3.91 -4.33
C ILE A 203 -15.28 4.33 -3.47
N ILE A 204 -15.55 4.90 -2.29
CA ILE A 204 -14.49 5.34 -1.39
C ILE A 204 -13.68 4.14 -0.88
N GLN A 205 -14.34 3.02 -0.58
CA GLN A 205 -13.65 1.80 -0.20
C GLN A 205 -12.74 1.28 -1.32
N ALA A 206 -13.23 1.23 -2.56
CA ALA A 206 -12.48 0.73 -3.70
C ALA A 206 -11.21 1.56 -3.99
N PHE A 207 -11.33 2.89 -4.01
CA PHE A 207 -10.23 3.77 -4.41
C PHE A 207 -9.31 4.19 -3.26
N PHE A 208 -9.85 4.53 -2.09
CA PHE A 208 -9.05 5.14 -1.01
C PHE A 208 -8.62 4.12 0.05
N VAL A 209 -9.47 3.13 0.34
CA VAL A 209 -9.16 2.14 1.36
C VAL A 209 -8.39 0.96 0.82
N ALA A 210 -8.80 0.44 -0.35
CA ALA A 210 -8.08 -0.64 -1.00
C ALA A 210 -6.97 -0.08 -1.90
N ALA A 211 -7.32 0.51 -3.05
CA ALA A 211 -6.34 0.84 -4.08
C ALA A 211 -5.26 1.82 -3.61
N LEU A 212 -5.61 2.96 -3.03
CA LEU A 212 -4.62 3.93 -2.55
C LEU A 212 -3.70 3.33 -1.48
N ALA A 213 -4.28 2.64 -0.51
CA ALA A 213 -3.55 2.06 0.60
C ALA A 213 -2.55 0.99 0.11
N GLU A 214 -3.05 0.05 -0.68
CA GLU A 214 -2.29 -1.08 -1.20
C GLU A 214 -1.21 -0.59 -2.16
N GLU A 215 -1.53 0.29 -3.11
CA GLU A 215 -0.52 0.78 -4.06
C GLU A 215 0.58 1.61 -3.39
N LEU A 216 0.23 2.41 -2.37
CA LEU A 216 1.24 3.09 -1.55
C LEU A 216 2.21 2.08 -0.95
N PHE A 217 1.70 1.07 -0.24
CA PHE A 217 2.53 0.08 0.42
C PHE A 217 3.30 -0.80 -0.57
N PHE A 218 2.61 -1.45 -1.50
CA PHE A 218 3.21 -2.43 -2.40
C PHE A 218 4.12 -1.79 -3.45
N ARG A 219 3.68 -0.72 -4.12
CA ARG A 219 4.43 -0.11 -5.25
C ARG A 219 5.28 1.05 -4.77
N GLY A 220 4.75 1.85 -3.86
CA GLY A 220 5.47 2.99 -3.28
C GLY A 220 6.64 2.55 -2.40
N TYR A 221 6.44 1.55 -1.53
CA TYR A 221 7.46 1.09 -0.58
C TYR A 221 8.06 -0.26 -0.93
N LEU A 222 7.31 -1.35 -0.76
CA LEU A 222 7.83 -2.72 -0.75
C LEU A 222 8.61 -3.05 -2.03
N TYR A 223 8.01 -2.74 -3.18
CA TYR A 223 8.63 -2.95 -4.48
C TYR A 223 9.94 -2.19 -4.64
N ASN A 224 9.99 -0.91 -4.23
CA ASN A 224 11.21 -0.11 -4.33
C ASN A 224 12.30 -0.59 -3.36
N VAL A 225 11.93 -1.04 -2.16
CA VAL A 225 12.87 -1.66 -1.21
C VAL A 225 13.47 -2.93 -1.80
N LEU A 226 12.63 -3.84 -2.30
CA LEU A 226 13.09 -5.08 -2.93
C LEU A 226 13.94 -4.83 -4.18
N LYS A 227 13.61 -3.79 -4.95
CA LYS A 227 14.38 -3.41 -6.15
C LYS A 227 15.79 -2.94 -5.84
N ARG A 228 16.02 -2.37 -4.65
CA ARG A 228 17.36 -1.94 -4.20
C ARG A 228 18.28 -3.10 -3.82
N ILE A 229 17.71 -4.21 -3.35
CA ILE A 229 18.46 -5.38 -2.89
C ILE A 229 18.41 -6.55 -3.86
N THR A 230 17.62 -6.44 -4.94
CA THR A 230 17.51 -7.44 -6.00
C THR A 230 17.52 -6.76 -7.39
N ASN A 231 16.80 -7.30 -8.37
CA ASN A 231 16.58 -6.68 -9.68
C ASN A 231 15.07 -6.49 -9.94
N VAL A 232 14.73 -5.75 -10.98
CA VAL A 232 13.35 -5.41 -11.37
C VAL A 232 12.47 -6.66 -11.47
N ARG A 233 12.93 -7.70 -12.17
CA ARG A 233 12.15 -8.92 -12.42
C ARG A 233 11.89 -9.71 -11.14
N LYS A 234 12.92 -9.90 -10.31
CA LYS A 234 12.80 -10.58 -9.01
C LYS A 234 11.88 -9.79 -8.08
N SER A 235 12.05 -8.47 -8.01
CA SER A 235 11.21 -7.60 -7.19
C SER A 235 9.75 -7.70 -7.59
N GLN A 236 9.46 -7.63 -8.90
CA GLN A 236 8.11 -7.76 -9.43
C GLN A 236 7.46 -9.08 -9.04
N ILE A 237 8.17 -10.20 -9.21
CA ILE A 237 7.67 -11.54 -8.85
C ILE A 237 7.40 -11.61 -7.36
N ILE A 238 8.37 -11.21 -6.53
CA ILE A 238 8.25 -11.27 -5.06
C ILE A 238 7.09 -10.40 -4.58
N THR A 239 6.97 -9.14 -5.03
CA THR A 239 5.87 -8.28 -4.61
C THR A 239 4.51 -8.76 -5.09
N THR A 240 4.43 -9.33 -6.29
CA THR A 240 3.18 -9.91 -6.81
C THR A 240 2.74 -11.09 -5.96
N ILE A 241 3.67 -11.98 -5.60
CA ILE A 241 3.38 -13.13 -4.73
C ILE A 241 2.90 -12.64 -3.36
N ILE A 242 3.63 -11.72 -2.73
CA ILE A 242 3.27 -11.17 -1.42
C ILE A 242 1.89 -10.49 -1.49
N PHE A 243 1.63 -9.68 -2.53
CA PHE A 243 0.33 -9.05 -2.78
C PHE A 243 -0.79 -10.07 -2.95
N THR A 244 -0.54 -11.15 -3.69
CA THR A 244 -1.55 -12.19 -3.93
C THR A 244 -1.92 -12.91 -2.64
N PHE A 245 -0.92 -13.32 -1.86
CA PHE A 245 -1.15 -14.08 -0.63
C PHE A 245 -1.52 -13.21 0.58
N SER A 246 -1.45 -11.88 0.48
CA SER A 246 -1.99 -10.99 1.51
C SER A 246 -3.51 -10.95 1.55
N HIS A 247 -4.19 -11.50 0.52
CA HIS A 247 -5.65 -11.62 0.47
C HIS A 247 -6.12 -12.87 1.23
N PHE A 248 -5.91 -12.87 2.56
CA PHE A 248 -6.22 -14.00 3.43
C PHE A 248 -7.72 -14.32 3.46
N ASN A 249 -8.57 -13.34 3.20
CA ASN A 249 -10.01 -13.55 3.08
C ASN A 249 -10.38 -14.62 2.02
N LEU A 250 -9.65 -14.68 0.90
CA LEU A 250 -9.82 -15.69 -0.14
C LEU A 250 -9.25 -17.04 0.29
N LEU A 251 -8.14 -17.04 1.02
CA LEU A 251 -7.53 -18.25 1.56
C LEU A 251 -8.46 -18.91 2.58
N PHE A 252 -8.99 -18.13 3.53
CA PHE A 252 -9.96 -18.63 4.51
C PHE A 252 -11.24 -19.13 3.83
N LYS A 253 -11.78 -18.40 2.85
CA LYS A 253 -12.92 -18.90 2.05
C LYS A 253 -12.62 -20.23 1.37
N ALA A 254 -11.39 -20.43 0.88
CA ALA A 254 -10.98 -21.68 0.24
C ALA A 254 -10.83 -22.83 1.24
N ILE A 255 -10.36 -22.53 2.46
CA ILE A 255 -10.27 -23.50 3.56
C ILE A 255 -11.67 -23.90 4.03
N ASP A 256 -12.56 -22.93 4.24
CA ASP A 256 -13.89 -23.15 4.82
C ASP A 256 -14.86 -23.80 3.83
N ASN A 257 -14.86 -23.37 2.57
CA ASN A 257 -15.84 -23.78 1.56
C ASN A 257 -15.24 -24.66 0.45
N GLY A 258 -13.97 -25.02 0.56
CA GLY A 258 -13.22 -25.70 -0.49
C GLY A 258 -12.74 -24.76 -1.62
N PHE A 259 -11.80 -25.26 -2.42
CA PHE A 259 -11.23 -24.51 -3.53
C PHE A 259 -12.15 -24.57 -4.76
N THR A 260 -12.85 -23.47 -5.04
CA THR A 260 -13.78 -23.37 -6.17
C THR A 260 -13.15 -22.68 -7.38
N PHE A 261 -13.75 -22.87 -8.56
CA PHE A 261 -13.33 -22.16 -9.78
C PHE A 261 -13.39 -20.63 -9.63
N ASN A 262 -14.35 -20.11 -8.87
CA ASN A 262 -14.44 -18.68 -8.58
C ASN A 262 -13.23 -18.18 -7.78
N ILE A 263 -12.81 -18.92 -6.76
CA ILE A 263 -11.62 -18.58 -5.96
C ILE A 263 -10.37 -18.61 -6.83
N PHE A 264 -10.23 -19.62 -7.69
CA PHE A 264 -9.14 -19.69 -8.67
C PHE A 264 -9.09 -18.45 -9.57
N CYS A 265 -10.22 -18.07 -10.19
CA CYS A 265 -10.31 -16.89 -11.02
C CYS A 265 -9.93 -15.59 -10.27
N ASN A 266 -10.34 -15.46 -9.00
CA ASN A 266 -9.94 -14.31 -8.19
C ASN A 266 -8.42 -14.25 -7.97
N TYR A 267 -7.78 -15.37 -7.64
CA TYR A 267 -6.31 -15.39 -7.49
C TYR A 267 -5.59 -15.05 -8.79
N VAL A 268 -6.07 -15.58 -9.93
CA VAL A 268 -5.52 -15.22 -11.25
C VAL A 268 -5.67 -13.71 -11.50
N ALA A 269 -6.84 -13.13 -11.20
CA ALA A 269 -7.07 -11.69 -11.35
C ALA A 269 -6.14 -10.87 -10.46
N ILE A 270 -5.93 -11.27 -9.20
CA ILE A 270 -5.03 -10.58 -8.26
C ILE A 270 -3.57 -10.66 -8.72
N ILE A 271 -3.12 -11.82 -9.20
CA ILE A 271 -1.76 -11.98 -9.76
C ILE A 271 -1.58 -11.07 -10.97
N MET A 272 -2.55 -11.05 -11.89
CA MET A 272 -2.50 -10.19 -13.08
C MET A 272 -2.49 -8.71 -12.70
N LEU A 273 -3.32 -8.30 -11.75
CA LEU A 273 -3.30 -6.94 -11.21
C LEU A 273 -1.93 -6.62 -10.61
N GLY A 274 -1.35 -7.54 -9.85
CA GLY A 274 0.00 -7.48 -9.28
C GLY A 274 1.07 -7.16 -10.33
N ILE A 275 1.09 -7.93 -11.41
CA ILE A 275 2.03 -7.79 -12.53
C ILE A 275 1.83 -6.46 -13.26
N VAL A 276 0.58 -6.14 -13.64
CA VAL A 276 0.26 -4.98 -14.47
C VAL A 276 0.55 -3.68 -13.75
N THR A 277 0.21 -3.57 -12.47
CA THR A 277 0.50 -2.37 -11.66
C THR A 277 1.99 -2.16 -11.44
N VAL A 278 2.80 -3.21 -11.24
CA VAL A 278 4.27 -3.05 -11.19
C VAL A 278 4.80 -2.55 -12.53
N HIS A 279 4.30 -3.07 -13.64
CA HIS A 279 4.69 -2.62 -14.98
C HIS A 279 4.31 -1.15 -15.22
N LEU A 280 3.08 -0.76 -14.88
CA LEU A 280 2.61 0.63 -14.94
C LEU A 280 3.44 1.54 -14.06
N TYR A 281 3.80 1.11 -12.85
CA TYR A 281 4.63 1.87 -11.94
C TYR A 281 6.05 2.08 -12.50
N GLU A 282 6.68 1.05 -13.06
CA GLU A 282 8.01 1.16 -13.66
C GLU A 282 8.03 2.10 -14.88
N LYS A 283 6.99 2.04 -15.73
CA LYS A 283 6.88 2.91 -16.92
C LYS A 283 6.56 4.36 -16.55
N SER A 284 5.73 4.59 -15.54
CA SER A 284 5.21 5.92 -15.20
C SER A 284 5.99 6.65 -14.11
N ARG A 285 6.66 5.89 -13.22
CA ARG A 285 7.18 6.37 -11.93
C ARG A 285 6.12 7.07 -11.06
N SER A 286 4.85 6.74 -11.29
CA SER A 286 3.69 7.32 -10.63
C SER A 286 2.79 6.23 -10.06
N LEU A 287 2.23 6.50 -8.88
CA LEU A 287 1.26 5.64 -8.23
C LEU A 287 -0.15 5.83 -8.77
N LEU A 288 -0.46 7.03 -9.29
CA LEU A 288 -1.82 7.37 -9.73
C LEU A 288 -2.38 6.43 -10.81
N PRO A 289 -1.63 6.03 -11.86
CA PRO A 289 -2.09 5.01 -12.81
C PRO A 289 -2.44 3.67 -12.15
N CYS A 290 -1.64 3.26 -11.16
CA CYS A 290 -1.82 1.99 -10.46
C CYS A 290 -3.07 2.04 -9.58
N ILE A 291 -3.26 3.15 -8.85
CA ILE A 291 -4.43 3.38 -7.98
C ILE A 291 -5.72 3.40 -8.79
N ILE A 292 -5.73 4.07 -9.95
CA ILE A 292 -6.90 4.10 -10.83
C ILE A 292 -7.23 2.68 -11.30
N LEU A 293 -6.24 1.98 -11.87
CA LEU A 293 -6.45 0.62 -12.37
C LEU A 293 -6.95 -0.33 -11.27
N HIS A 294 -6.33 -0.28 -10.10
CA HIS A 294 -6.69 -1.11 -8.96
C HIS A 294 -8.11 -0.77 -8.47
N GLY A 295 -8.45 0.51 -8.29
CA GLY A 295 -9.79 0.91 -7.87
C GLY A 295 -10.89 0.48 -8.87
N LEU A 296 -10.59 0.51 -10.17
CA LEU A 296 -11.48 -0.02 -11.21
C LEU A 296 -11.66 -1.54 -11.09
N ASN A 297 -10.57 -2.28 -10.83
CA ASN A 297 -10.62 -3.71 -10.58
C ASN A 297 -11.42 -4.06 -9.32
N ASN A 298 -11.36 -3.22 -8.29
CA ASN A 298 -12.12 -3.35 -7.04
C ASN A 298 -13.57 -2.85 -7.19
N GLU A 299 -14.17 -3.08 -8.35
CA GLU A 299 -15.55 -2.74 -8.69
C GLU A 299 -15.92 -1.25 -8.57
N GLY A 300 -14.94 -0.33 -8.44
CA GLY A 300 -15.22 1.10 -8.28
C GLY A 300 -16.05 1.68 -9.42
N LEU A 301 -15.84 1.20 -10.65
CA LEU A 301 -16.62 1.62 -11.82
C LEU A 301 -18.08 1.17 -11.75
N LYS A 302 -18.35 -0.05 -11.26
CA LYS A 302 -19.70 -0.58 -11.08
C LYS A 302 -20.52 0.33 -10.16
N TYR A 303 -19.96 0.72 -9.02
CA TYR A 303 -20.64 1.59 -8.06
C TYR A 303 -20.79 3.03 -8.57
N LEU A 304 -19.86 3.51 -9.40
CA LEU A 304 -20.01 4.80 -10.06
C LEU A 304 -21.17 4.81 -11.05
N ILE A 305 -21.38 3.73 -11.80
CA ILE A 305 -22.53 3.59 -12.71
C ILE A 305 -23.84 3.51 -11.90
N ILE A 306 -23.88 2.71 -10.82
CA ILE A 306 -25.04 2.63 -9.92
C ILE A 306 -25.38 4.00 -9.35
N LEU A 307 -24.38 4.78 -8.93
CA LEU A 307 -24.58 6.12 -8.41
C LEU A 307 -25.24 7.04 -9.45
N ILE A 308 -24.82 6.95 -10.71
CA ILE A 308 -25.43 7.73 -11.81
C ILE A 308 -26.89 7.30 -12.03
N ILE A 309 -27.17 5.99 -12.05
CA ILE A 309 -28.53 5.46 -12.23
C ILE A 309 -29.47 5.93 -11.10
N ASN A 310 -28.99 5.99 -9.87
CA ASN A 310 -29.81 6.37 -8.72
C ASN A 310 -30.09 7.88 -8.60
N VAL A 311 -29.31 8.72 -9.29
CA VAL A 311 -29.44 10.19 -9.27
C VAL A 311 -30.15 10.73 -10.51
N ALA A 312 -30.14 9.96 -11.60
CA ALA A 312 -30.87 10.25 -12.84
C ALA A 312 -32.37 9.96 -12.69
#